data_AF-A0A9P6MII8-F1
#
_entry.id   AF-A0A9P6MII8-F1
#
_cell.length_a   1.000
_cell.length_b   1.000
_cell.length_c   1.000
_cell.angle_alpha   90.00
_cell.angle_beta   90.00
_cell.angle_gamma   90.00
#
_symmetry.space_group_name_H-M   'P 1'
#
loop_
_entity.id
_entity.type
_entity.pdbx_description
1 polymer ?
#
loop_
_entity_poly.entity_id
_entity_poly.type
_entity_poly.pdbx_seq_one_letter_code
_entity_poly.pdbx_strand_id
1 'polypeptide(L)'
;HFHNGHGVNVPRSRFLPVKSTSDLFLVTSDLYALNHGELSFNPKRMFNTVPLVKLGDHFKKVNNFLARFNNPPHILELDHLTVTGDVAFGSDVVLKGTVIIVANAGSHIDIPSGSILENKVVSGNLHILDH
;
A
#
# COMPACT_ATOMS: atom_id res chain seq x y z
N HIS A 1 25.51 -33.54 1.64
CA HIS A 1 24.19 -34.08 1.97
C HIS A 1 23.95 -33.84 3.46
N PHE A 2 22.80 -33.28 3.86
CA PHE A 2 22.49 -33.08 5.28
C PHE A 2 21.82 -34.36 5.83
N HIS A 3 22.37 -34.96 6.88
CA HIS A 3 21.74 -36.08 7.59
C HIS A 3 20.64 -35.55 8.53
N ASN A 4 19.47 -36.19 8.59
CA ASN A 4 18.30 -35.80 9.42
C ASN A 4 17.66 -34.43 9.11
N GLY A 5 17.73 -33.94 7.86
CA GLY A 5 17.03 -32.72 7.45
C GLY A 5 15.51 -32.89 7.54
N HIS A 6 14.82 -31.93 8.15
CA HIS A 6 13.36 -31.89 8.27
C HIS A 6 12.82 -30.46 8.13
N GLY A 7 11.57 -30.34 7.72
CA GLY A 7 10.87 -29.06 7.62
C GLY A 7 10.06 -28.72 8.86
N VAL A 8 9.83 -27.44 9.10
CA VAL A 8 8.95 -26.93 10.15
C VAL A 8 7.92 -26.01 9.50
N ASN A 9 6.63 -26.24 9.79
CA ASN A 9 5.57 -25.33 9.36
C ASN A 9 5.56 -24.11 10.29
N VAL A 10 5.64 -22.91 9.70
CA VAL A 10 5.68 -21.65 10.44
C VAL A 10 4.54 -20.75 10.00
N PRO A 11 4.04 -19.85 10.88
CA PRO A 11 3.03 -18.88 10.49
C PRO A 11 3.58 -17.93 9.43
N ARG A 12 2.69 -17.38 8.59
CA ARG A 12 3.05 -16.40 7.54
C ARG A 12 3.75 -15.17 8.10
N SER A 13 3.54 -14.80 9.36
CA SER A 13 4.26 -13.71 10.04
C SER A 13 5.78 -13.87 10.02
N ARG A 14 6.30 -15.09 9.88
CA ARG A 14 7.74 -15.37 9.75
C ARG A 14 8.28 -15.16 8.33
N PHE A 15 7.42 -14.84 7.36
CA PHE A 15 7.77 -14.70 5.95
C PHE A 15 7.08 -13.47 5.34
N LEU A 16 7.73 -12.31 5.46
CA LEU A 16 7.29 -11.03 4.89
C LEU A 16 8.35 -10.48 3.91
N PRO A 17 8.53 -11.11 2.74
CA PRO A 17 9.50 -10.64 1.75
C PRO A 17 9.05 -9.33 1.11
N VAL A 18 9.93 -8.34 1.04
CA VAL A 18 9.71 -7.09 0.30
C VAL A 18 10.41 -7.20 -1.05
N LYS A 19 9.65 -7.40 -2.14
CA LYS A 19 10.19 -7.62 -3.50
C LYS A 19 9.76 -6.54 -4.49
N SER A 20 8.69 -5.83 -4.17
CA SER A 20 8.09 -4.77 -4.98
C SER A 20 7.74 -3.56 -4.13
N THR A 21 7.44 -2.44 -4.76
CA THR A 21 6.92 -1.26 -4.06
C THR A 21 5.51 -1.46 -3.50
N SER A 22 4.73 -2.42 -4.02
CA SER A 22 3.49 -2.87 -3.38
C SER A 22 3.76 -3.53 -2.02
N ASP A 23 4.82 -4.33 -1.91
CA ASP A 23 5.24 -4.91 -0.62
C ASP A 23 5.80 -3.82 0.30
N LEU A 24 6.57 -2.88 -0.25
CA LEU A 24 7.11 -1.74 0.50
C LEU A 24 5.97 -0.92 1.11
N PHE A 25 4.95 -0.59 0.31
CA PHE A 25 3.75 0.12 0.75
C PHE A 25 3.09 -0.55 1.96
N LEU A 26 2.91 -1.87 1.90
CA LEU A 26 2.32 -2.63 3.00
C LEU A 26 3.15 -2.47 4.28
N VAL A 27 4.47 -2.69 4.22
CA VAL A 27 5.33 -2.67 5.41
C VAL A 27 5.60 -1.28 5.97
N THR A 28 5.43 -0.22 5.17
CA THR A 28 5.58 1.18 5.61
C THR A 28 4.28 1.82 6.08
N SER A 29 3.14 1.16 5.89
CA SER A 29 1.83 1.66 6.31
C SER A 29 1.53 1.37 7.79
N ASP A 30 0.41 1.89 8.28
CA ASP A 30 -0.11 1.60 9.62
C ASP A 30 -0.59 0.14 9.82
N LEU A 31 -0.53 -0.70 8.78
CA LEU A 31 -0.77 -2.13 8.86
C LEU A 31 0.24 -2.87 9.75
N TYR A 32 1.47 -2.36 9.83
CA TYR A 32 2.53 -2.92 10.67
C TYR A 32 3.05 -1.88 11.66
N ALA A 33 3.35 -2.33 12.87
CA ALA A 33 4.04 -1.55 13.89
C ALA A 33 5.50 -1.99 13.95
N LEU A 34 6.43 -1.03 13.95
CA LEU A 34 7.86 -1.25 14.09
C LEU A 34 8.27 -1.15 15.56
N ASN A 35 8.76 -2.24 16.13
CA ASN A 35 9.24 -2.32 17.51
C ASN A 35 10.66 -2.88 17.52
N HIS A 36 11.66 -2.08 17.89
CA HIS A 36 13.08 -2.49 17.96
C HIS A 36 13.60 -3.17 16.67
N GLY A 37 13.18 -2.70 15.50
CA GLY A 37 13.58 -3.29 14.21
C GLY A 37 12.72 -4.48 13.76
N GLU A 38 11.78 -4.96 14.58
CA GLU A 38 10.84 -6.01 14.23
C GLU A 38 9.49 -5.42 13.79
N LEU A 39 8.99 -5.89 12.64
CA LEU A 39 7.65 -5.56 12.17
C LEU A 39 6.64 -6.54 12.77
N SER A 40 5.63 -6.00 13.44
CA SER A 40 4.52 -6.74 14.00
C SER A 40 3.21 -6.29 13.37
N PHE A 41 2.29 -7.22 13.14
CA PHE A 41 0.98 -6.89 12.56
C PHE A 41 0.21 -6.00 13.53
N ASN A 42 -0.43 -4.93 13.03
CA ASN A 42 -1.11 -3.98 13.89
C ASN A 42 -2.34 -4.65 14.57
N PRO A 43 -2.40 -4.68 15.92
CA PRO A 43 -3.52 -5.31 16.64
C PRO A 43 -4.86 -4.60 16.45
N LYS A 44 -4.86 -3.36 15.94
CA LYS A 44 -6.10 -2.63 15.60
C LYS A 44 -6.75 -3.13 14.31
N ARG A 45 -6.04 -3.93 13.50
CA ARG A 45 -6.63 -4.48 12.29
C ARG A 45 -7.63 -5.58 12.66
N MET A 46 -8.88 -5.39 12.27
CA MET A 46 -9.98 -6.32 12.56
C MET A 46 -9.86 -7.65 11.80
N PHE A 47 -9.11 -7.67 10.68
CA PHE A 47 -8.98 -8.82 9.79
C PHE A 47 -7.56 -9.42 9.82
N ASN A 48 -7.45 -10.72 10.04
CA ASN A 48 -6.14 -11.42 10.11
C ASN A 48 -5.49 -11.67 8.73
N THR A 49 -5.96 -11.02 7.67
CA THR A 49 -5.43 -11.13 6.31
C THR A 49 -4.66 -9.87 5.93
N VAL A 50 -3.62 -10.03 5.10
CA VAL A 50 -2.89 -8.90 4.49
C VAL A 50 -3.70 -8.43 3.28
N PRO A 51 -3.93 -7.11 3.08
CA PRO A 51 -4.64 -6.63 1.91
C PRO A 51 -3.85 -6.89 0.63
N LEU A 52 -4.58 -7.07 -0.48
CA LEU A 52 -3.95 -7.20 -1.79
C LEU A 52 -3.68 -5.80 -2.36
N VAL A 53 -2.40 -5.45 -2.50
CA VAL A 53 -1.98 -4.15 -3.07
C VAL A 53 -1.29 -4.38 -4.42
N LYS A 54 -1.74 -3.63 -5.44
CA LYS A 54 -1.14 -3.60 -6.77
C LYS A 54 -0.90 -2.15 -7.18
N LEU A 55 0.37 -1.75 -7.14
CA LEU A 55 0.82 -0.46 -7.67
C LEU A 55 1.36 -0.65 -9.09
N GLY A 56 0.90 0.18 -10.03
CA GLY A 56 1.28 0.13 -11.44
C GLY A 56 2.70 0.63 -11.71
N ASP A 57 3.09 0.66 -12.98
CA ASP A 57 4.47 0.93 -13.41
C ASP A 57 5.04 2.28 -12.94
N HIS A 58 4.18 3.28 -12.74
CA HIS A 58 4.57 4.60 -12.20
C HIS A 58 5.18 4.52 -10.80
N PHE A 59 4.89 3.46 -10.05
CA PHE A 59 5.40 3.20 -8.69
C PHE A 59 6.54 2.19 -8.68
N LYS A 60 6.96 1.64 -9.82
CA LYS A 60 7.92 0.52 -9.87
C LYS A 60 9.30 0.87 -9.31
N LYS A 61 9.75 2.12 -9.52
CA LYS A 61 11.02 2.63 -8.95
C LYS A 61 10.74 3.25 -7.58
N VAL A 62 11.60 2.94 -6.59
CA VAL A 62 11.46 3.45 -5.21
C VAL A 62 11.38 4.98 -5.17
N ASN A 63 12.22 5.69 -5.94
CA ASN A 63 12.17 7.16 -5.96
C ASN A 63 10.81 7.69 -6.43
N ASN A 64 10.21 7.06 -7.45
CA ASN A 64 8.88 7.46 -7.94
C ASN A 64 7.78 7.10 -6.94
N PHE A 65 7.90 5.94 -6.29
CA PHE A 65 7.00 5.54 -5.22
C PHE A 65 7.01 6.57 -4.09
N LEU A 66 8.19 6.92 -3.57
CA LEU A 66 8.33 7.89 -2.48
C LEU A 66 7.82 9.28 -2.88
N ALA A 67 8.09 9.73 -4.11
CA ALA A 67 7.63 11.03 -4.60
C ALA A 67 6.10 11.13 -4.78
N ARG A 68 5.38 10.00 -4.81
CA ARG A 68 3.93 9.95 -5.04
C ARG A 68 3.12 9.83 -3.76
N PHE A 69 3.76 9.58 -2.62
CA PHE A 69 3.12 9.54 -1.32
C PHE A 69 3.76 10.59 -0.43
N ASN A 70 3.05 11.67 -0.13
CA ASN A 70 3.55 12.63 0.85
C ASN A 70 3.74 11.96 2.21
N ASN A 71 2.75 11.17 2.63
CA ASN A 71 2.80 10.24 3.76
C ASN A 71 2.19 8.89 3.36
N PRO A 72 2.57 7.78 4.01
CA PRO A 72 1.88 6.50 3.83
C PRO A 72 0.38 6.64 4.19
N PRO A 73 -0.55 6.22 3.32
CA PRO A 73 -1.98 6.20 3.63
C PRO A 73 -2.30 5.24 4.78
N HIS A 74 -3.38 5.52 5.50
CA HIS A 74 -3.98 4.62 6.48
C HIS A 74 -4.74 3.50 5.78
N ILE A 75 -4.38 2.24 6.05
CA ILE A 75 -4.92 1.06 5.36
C ILE A 75 -5.39 -0.05 6.31
N LEU A 76 -5.59 0.27 7.60
CA LEU A 76 -6.05 -0.71 8.60
C LEU A 76 -7.30 -1.48 8.16
N GLU A 77 -8.23 -0.80 7.50
CA GLU A 77 -9.51 -1.33 7.01
C GLU A 77 -9.50 -1.67 5.50
N LEU A 78 -8.32 -1.71 4.87
CA LEU A 78 -8.18 -2.04 3.45
C LEU A 78 -8.26 -3.56 3.23
N ASP A 79 -8.93 -3.97 2.14
CA ASP A 79 -8.94 -5.32 1.60
C ASP A 79 -8.18 -5.42 0.27
N HIS A 80 -8.43 -4.46 -0.64
CA HIS A 80 -7.85 -4.45 -1.98
C HIS A 80 -7.54 -3.03 -2.44
N LEU A 81 -6.32 -2.81 -2.92
CA LEU A 81 -5.90 -1.57 -3.57
C LEU A 81 -5.29 -1.87 -4.94
N THR A 82 -5.83 -1.26 -5.99
CA THR A 82 -5.20 -1.21 -7.30
C THR A 82 -5.01 0.24 -7.70
N VAL A 83 -3.79 0.64 -8.03
CA VAL A 83 -3.46 1.99 -8.52
C VAL A 83 -2.73 1.86 -9.84
N THR A 84 -3.30 2.43 -10.90
CA THR A 84 -2.74 2.38 -12.26
C THR A 84 -2.66 3.77 -12.85
N GLY A 85 -1.56 4.06 -13.53
CA GLY A 85 -1.29 5.35 -14.16
C GLY A 85 -0.60 6.35 -13.24
N ASP A 86 -0.64 7.62 -13.65
CA ASP A 86 -0.01 8.74 -12.96
C ASP A 86 -0.90 9.23 -11.81
N VAL A 87 -0.66 8.72 -10.60
CA VAL A 87 -1.43 9.04 -9.39
C VAL A 87 -0.49 9.53 -8.29
N ALA A 88 -0.87 10.57 -7.59
CA ALA A 88 -0.21 11.08 -6.39
C ALA A 88 -1.18 11.14 -5.21
N PHE A 89 -0.66 11.00 -4.00
CA PHE A 89 -1.41 10.96 -2.76
C PHE A 89 -0.93 12.07 -1.82
N GLY A 90 -1.86 12.91 -1.40
CA GLY A 90 -1.65 13.87 -0.32
C GLY A 90 -1.45 13.19 1.04
N SER A 91 -1.35 14.01 2.08
CA SER A 91 -1.15 13.53 3.46
C SER A 91 -2.45 13.01 4.06
N ASP A 92 -2.36 12.12 5.04
CA ASP A 92 -3.49 11.66 5.86
C ASP A 92 -4.65 11.03 5.06
N VAL A 93 -4.36 10.42 3.91
CA VAL A 93 -5.33 9.68 3.11
C VAL A 93 -5.69 8.36 3.82
N VAL A 94 -6.98 8.02 3.82
CA VAL A 94 -7.51 6.78 4.40
C VAL A 94 -8.13 5.91 3.30
N LEU A 95 -7.70 4.66 3.19
CA LEU A 95 -8.18 3.70 2.20
C LEU A 95 -8.87 2.51 2.89
N LYS A 96 -10.11 2.21 2.50
CA LYS A 96 -10.96 1.20 3.15
C LYS A 96 -11.64 0.28 2.13
N GLY A 97 -11.79 -0.99 2.49
CA GLY A 97 -12.43 -2.01 1.66
C GLY A 97 -11.69 -2.20 0.34
N THR A 98 -12.42 -2.05 -0.78
CA THR A 98 -11.84 -2.14 -2.14
C THR A 98 -11.72 -0.76 -2.79
N VAL A 99 -10.48 -0.33 -3.06
CA VAL A 99 -10.18 0.94 -3.73
C VAL A 99 -9.44 0.66 -5.03
N ILE A 100 -9.95 1.23 -6.13
CA ILE A 100 -9.32 1.13 -7.45
C ILE A 100 -9.16 2.54 -7.99
N ILE A 101 -7.93 2.94 -8.33
CA ILE A 101 -7.62 4.27 -8.87
C ILE A 101 -6.96 4.12 -10.23
N VAL A 102 -7.57 4.70 -11.26
CA VAL A 102 -7.15 4.56 -12.66
C VAL A 102 -7.00 5.93 -13.30
N ALA A 103 -5.76 6.39 -13.42
CA ALA A 103 -5.39 7.48 -14.31
C ALA A 103 -5.06 6.89 -15.69
N ASN A 104 -5.85 7.24 -16.71
CA ASN A 104 -5.61 6.78 -18.08
C ASN A 104 -4.35 7.44 -18.67
N ALA A 105 -3.87 6.92 -19.80
CA ALA A 105 -2.72 7.50 -20.48
C ALA A 105 -2.92 9.00 -20.74
N GLY A 106 -1.93 9.82 -20.35
CA GLY A 106 -1.98 11.28 -20.47
C GLY A 106 -2.84 11.98 -19.42
N SER A 107 -3.46 11.25 -18.49
CA SER A 107 -4.18 11.81 -17.34
C SER A 107 -3.33 11.70 -16.08
N HIS A 108 -3.61 12.57 -15.12
CA HIS A 108 -3.02 12.59 -13.79
C HIS A 108 -4.13 12.63 -12.74
N ILE A 109 -3.92 12.03 -11.57
CA ILE A 109 -4.86 12.15 -10.45
C ILE A 109 -4.08 12.48 -9.18
N ASP A 110 -4.30 13.68 -8.66
CA ASP A 110 -3.96 14.04 -7.29
C ASP A 110 -5.10 13.62 -6.35
N ILE A 111 -4.82 12.73 -5.40
CA ILE A 111 -5.72 12.43 -4.29
C ILE A 111 -5.49 13.47 -3.19
N PRO A 112 -6.47 14.34 -2.88
CA PRO A 112 -6.29 15.41 -1.90
C PRO A 112 -5.92 14.88 -0.51
N SER A 113 -5.18 15.68 0.26
CA SER A 113 -4.91 15.37 1.67
C SER A 113 -6.20 15.19 2.48
N GLY A 114 -6.21 14.24 3.41
CA GLY A 114 -7.37 13.90 4.24
C GLY A 114 -8.48 13.13 3.52
N SER A 115 -8.29 12.75 2.25
CA SER A 115 -9.29 11.99 1.50
C SER A 115 -9.57 10.63 2.14
N ILE A 116 -10.85 10.28 2.25
CA ILE A 116 -11.29 8.95 2.70
C ILE A 116 -11.94 8.24 1.50
N LEU A 117 -11.30 7.16 1.02
CA LEU A 117 -11.80 6.34 -0.08
C LEU A 117 -12.23 4.99 0.46
N GLU A 118 -13.53 4.72 0.41
CA GLU A 118 -14.12 3.46 0.87
C GLU A 118 -15.01 2.83 -0.21
N ASN A 119 -14.62 1.64 -0.68
CA ASN A 119 -15.38 0.88 -1.68
C ASN A 119 -15.66 1.72 -2.94
N LYS A 120 -14.62 2.36 -3.49
CA LYS A 120 -14.71 3.27 -4.64
C LYS A 120 -13.77 2.88 -5.77
N VAL A 121 -14.23 3.19 -6.97
CA VAL A 121 -13.40 3.30 -8.17
C VAL A 121 -13.25 4.78 -8.49
N VAL A 122 -12.01 5.27 -8.54
CA VAL A 122 -11.67 6.65 -8.90
C VAL A 122 -10.99 6.60 -10.26
N SER A 123 -11.48 7.38 -11.21
CA SER A 123 -10.85 7.54 -12.53
C SER A 123 -11.13 8.92 -13.07
N GLY A 124 -10.22 9.45 -13.87
CA GLY A 124 -10.35 10.77 -14.47
C GLY A 124 -9.00 11.46 -14.62
N ASN A 125 -9.06 12.80 -14.65
CA ASN A 125 -7.91 13.68 -14.70
C ASN A 125 -8.14 14.84 -13.71
N LEU A 126 -7.34 14.92 -12.65
CA LEU A 126 -7.46 15.89 -11.57
C LEU A 126 -6.06 16.36 -11.16
N HIS A 127 -5.83 17.67 -11.26
CA HIS A 127 -4.61 18.32 -10.80
C HIS A 127 -4.93 19.27 -9.63
N ILE A 128 -4.17 19.17 -8.55
CA ILE A 128 -4.23 20.08 -7.41
C ILE A 128 -2.98 20.96 -7.44
N LEU A 129 -3.17 22.28 -7.51
CA LEU A 129 -2.08 23.25 -7.58
C LEU A 129 -2.01 24.06 -6.29
N ASP A 130 -0.80 24.33 -5.81
CA ASP A 130 -0.55 25.26 -4.71
C ASP A 130 -0.96 26.68 -5.13
N HIS A 131 -1.52 27.42 -4.17
CA HIS A 131 -1.95 28.82 -4.35
C HIS A 131 -0.90 29.79 -3.81
#